data_AF-A0AAW8BIN5-F1
#
_entry.id   AF-A0AAW8BIN5-F1
#
_cell.length_a   1.000
_cell.length_b   1.000
_cell.length_c   1.000
_cell.angle_alpha   90.00
_cell.angle_beta   90.00
_cell.angle_gamma   90.00
#
_symmetry.space_group_name_H-M   'P 1'
#
loop_
_entity.id
_entity.type
_entity.pdbx_description
1 polymer ?
#
loop_
_entity_poly.entity_id
_entity_poly.type
_entity_poly.pdbx_seq_one_letter_code
_entity_poly.pdbx_strand_id
1 'polypeptide(L)'
;MRRAVSVAALTVVAALGVAPRAGADPAADLVRMLPAGYGSDSCTATNPKGALAAVQCRTNSLPGGPTSATYSLFRDYAGMYDAFTKSLKDPAWTPAPCPGKQSPEPTVLLGSDGRQLGFAACAHGEGPDWQARDGALAWTRNAEHFLGVAYLRYEGQLYPAGLFNWVRGPQIESDCAAAGGKYTAWHGDAEIYYSNCCFKDHCDEYVDGDYQGRSQP
;
A
#
# COMPACT_ATOMS: atom_id res chain seq x y z
N MET A 1 -79.97 33.92 -13.92
CA MET A 1 -79.47 33.15 -12.76
C MET A 1 -78.32 32.28 -13.25
N ARG A 2 -77.07 32.71 -13.03
CA ARG A 2 -75.85 32.05 -13.56
C ARG A 2 -75.30 31.10 -12.47
N ARG A 3 -75.20 29.81 -12.77
CA ARG A 3 -74.50 28.81 -11.94
C ARG A 3 -73.00 28.90 -12.23
N ALA A 4 -72.20 29.17 -11.21
CA ALA A 4 -70.75 29.12 -11.27
C ALA A 4 -70.26 27.67 -11.11
N VAL A 5 -69.34 27.24 -11.96
CA VAL A 5 -68.66 25.94 -11.88
C VAL A 5 -67.25 26.21 -11.36
N SER A 6 -66.94 25.69 -10.17
CA SER A 6 -65.60 25.75 -9.57
C SER A 6 -64.82 24.51 -9.98
N VAL A 7 -63.71 24.69 -10.71
CA VAL A 7 -62.76 23.62 -11.02
C VAL A 7 -61.63 23.70 -9.99
N ALA A 8 -61.53 22.70 -9.13
CA ALA A 8 -60.41 22.54 -8.20
C ALA A 8 -59.23 21.88 -8.92
N ALA A 9 -58.12 22.60 -9.05
CA ALA A 9 -56.87 22.06 -9.58
C ALA A 9 -56.11 21.35 -8.46
N LEU A 10 -55.97 20.02 -8.56
CA LEU A 10 -55.12 19.21 -7.70
C LEU A 10 -53.66 19.30 -8.19
N THR A 11 -52.83 20.08 -7.49
CA THR A 11 -51.38 20.07 -7.68
C THR A 11 -50.77 18.86 -6.97
N VAL A 12 -50.38 17.85 -7.76
CA VAL A 12 -49.56 16.73 -7.27
C VAL A 12 -48.12 17.23 -7.16
N VAL A 13 -47.66 17.45 -5.93
CA VAL A 13 -46.24 17.70 -5.65
C VAL A 13 -45.54 16.34 -5.64
N ALA A 14 -44.87 16.00 -6.74
CA ALA A 14 -43.94 14.88 -6.77
C ALA A 14 -42.70 15.26 -5.95
N ALA A 15 -42.63 14.76 -4.71
CA ALA A 15 -41.39 14.81 -3.93
C ALA A 15 -40.37 13.89 -4.63
N LEU A 16 -39.47 14.50 -5.40
CA LEU A 16 -38.25 13.83 -5.85
C LEU A 16 -37.40 13.57 -4.61
N GLY A 17 -37.59 12.40 -4.00
CA GLY A 17 -36.66 11.87 -3.02
C GLY A 17 -35.29 11.81 -3.65
N VAL A 18 -34.38 12.67 -3.21
CA VAL A 18 -32.97 12.56 -3.53
C VAL A 18 -32.52 11.25 -2.89
N ALA A 19 -32.42 10.19 -3.68
CA ALA A 19 -31.76 8.98 -3.23
C ALA A 19 -30.37 9.40 -2.71
N PRO A 20 -29.95 8.96 -1.51
CA PRO A 20 -28.59 9.23 -1.08
C PRO A 20 -27.68 8.69 -2.18
N ARG A 21 -26.83 9.55 -2.75
CA ARG A 21 -25.72 9.08 -3.57
C ARG A 21 -25.03 8.03 -2.71
N ALA A 22 -24.85 6.82 -3.25
CA ALA A 22 -23.97 5.85 -2.62
C ALA A 22 -22.63 6.56 -2.40
N GLY A 23 -22.39 7.00 -1.17
CA GLY A 23 -21.11 7.58 -0.80
C GLY A 23 -20.09 6.47 -0.96
N ALA A 24 -18.94 6.77 -1.56
CA ALA A 24 -17.80 5.88 -1.48
C ALA A 24 -17.57 5.57 0.01
N ASP A 25 -17.55 4.29 0.36
CA ASP A 25 -17.21 3.81 1.71
C ASP A 25 -15.69 3.67 1.76
N PRO A 26 -14.95 4.60 2.40
CA PRO A 26 -13.50 4.57 2.39
C PRO A 26 -12.95 3.30 3.06
N ALA A 27 -13.71 2.66 3.95
CA ALA A 27 -13.31 1.40 4.56
C ALA A 27 -13.36 0.24 3.55
N ALA A 28 -14.44 0.16 2.76
CA ALA A 28 -14.54 -0.83 1.69
C ALA A 28 -13.46 -0.61 0.60
N ASP A 29 -13.20 0.65 0.24
CA ASP A 29 -12.13 1.00 -0.70
C ASP A 29 -10.76 0.60 -0.17
N LEU A 30 -10.46 0.89 1.11
CA LEU A 30 -9.21 0.49 1.75
C LEU A 30 -9.04 -1.04 1.80
N VAL A 31 -10.10 -1.79 2.12
CA VAL A 31 -10.04 -3.27 2.17
C VAL A 31 -9.68 -3.85 0.81
N ARG A 32 -10.19 -3.28 -0.28
CA ARG A 32 -9.86 -3.70 -1.65
C ARG A 32 -8.41 -3.38 -2.05
N MET A 33 -7.79 -2.43 -1.35
CA MET A 33 -6.43 -1.98 -1.60
C MET A 33 -5.38 -2.75 -0.77
N LEU A 34 -5.81 -3.61 0.17
CA LEU A 34 -4.88 -4.36 1.01
C LEU A 34 -3.99 -5.28 0.17
N PRO A 35 -2.71 -5.42 0.53
CA PRO A 35 -1.86 -6.45 -0.05
C PRO A 35 -2.46 -7.85 0.12
N ALA A 36 -2.13 -8.77 -0.79
CA ALA A 36 -2.55 -10.16 -0.69
C ALA A 36 -2.03 -10.83 0.59
N GLY A 37 -2.68 -11.92 1.01
CA GLY A 37 -2.27 -12.69 2.19
C GLY A 37 -2.98 -12.33 3.50
N TYR A 38 -3.97 -11.45 3.46
CA TYR A 38 -4.87 -11.21 4.59
C TYR A 38 -6.16 -12.01 4.44
N GLY A 39 -6.52 -12.76 5.49
CA GLY A 39 -7.84 -13.38 5.60
C GLY A 39 -8.90 -12.35 6.02
N SER A 40 -10.18 -12.75 5.94
CA SER A 40 -11.31 -11.88 6.28
C SER A 40 -11.23 -11.26 7.67
N ASP A 41 -10.65 -12.00 8.62
CA ASP A 41 -10.64 -11.64 10.04
C ASP A 41 -9.24 -11.18 10.50
N SER A 42 -8.29 -11.05 9.58
CA SER A 42 -6.90 -10.65 9.88
C SER A 42 -6.80 -9.17 10.24
N CYS A 43 -7.76 -8.35 9.80
CA CYS A 43 -7.71 -6.90 9.92
C CYS A 43 -8.91 -6.36 10.71
N THR A 44 -8.64 -5.40 11.59
CA THR A 44 -9.66 -4.70 12.38
C THR A 44 -9.62 -3.20 12.08
N ALA A 45 -10.77 -2.58 11.90
CA ALA A 45 -10.86 -1.14 11.67
C ALA A 45 -10.24 -0.35 12.84
N THR A 46 -9.49 0.69 12.49
CA THR A 46 -8.92 1.66 13.42
C THR A 46 -9.27 3.07 12.95
N ASN A 47 -9.03 4.08 13.78
CA ASN A 47 -9.32 5.48 13.44
C ASN A 47 -8.14 6.41 13.80
N PRO A 48 -7.03 6.33 13.04
CA PRO A 48 -5.94 7.28 13.18
C PRO A 48 -6.39 8.65 12.69
N LYS A 49 -5.98 9.70 13.42
CA LYS A 49 -6.32 11.08 13.07
C LYS A 49 -5.92 11.40 11.63
N GLY A 50 -6.85 11.93 10.85
CA GLY A 50 -6.61 12.42 9.49
C GLY A 50 -6.82 11.38 8.38
N ALA A 51 -6.97 10.09 8.70
CA ALA A 51 -7.34 9.08 7.71
C ALA A 51 -8.87 9.06 7.47
N LEU A 52 -9.28 8.79 6.24
CA LEU A 52 -10.67 8.48 5.88
C LEU A 52 -11.08 7.09 6.35
N ALA A 53 -10.14 6.15 6.31
CA ALA A 53 -10.25 4.82 6.85
C ALA A 53 -8.87 4.29 7.22
N ALA A 54 -8.82 3.40 8.20
CA ALA A 54 -7.63 2.63 8.50
C ALA A 54 -7.99 1.26 9.06
N VAL A 55 -7.08 0.31 8.88
CA VAL A 55 -7.17 -1.01 9.47
C VAL A 55 -5.81 -1.39 10.06
N GLN A 56 -5.84 -2.09 11.19
CA GLN A 56 -4.70 -2.81 11.73
C GLN A 56 -4.86 -4.28 11.40
N CYS A 57 -3.90 -4.84 10.69
CA CYS A 57 -3.83 -6.24 10.34
C CYS A 57 -2.80 -6.98 11.20
N ARG A 58 -3.11 -8.23 11.54
CA ARG A 58 -2.20 -9.20 12.16
C ARG A 58 -1.32 -9.87 11.09
N THR A 59 -0.74 -11.02 11.40
CA THR A 59 0.15 -11.78 10.52
C THR A 59 -0.44 -12.00 9.12
N ASN A 60 0.36 -11.68 8.11
CA ASN A 60 0.11 -12.01 6.72
C ASN A 60 0.52 -13.46 6.43
N SER A 61 -0.24 -14.18 5.60
CA SER A 61 0.01 -15.60 5.33
C SER A 61 1.02 -15.87 4.22
N LEU A 62 1.46 -14.85 3.47
CA LEU A 62 2.41 -15.01 2.37
C LEU A 62 3.85 -14.96 2.88
N PRO A 63 4.79 -15.70 2.24
CA PRO A 63 6.22 -15.58 2.52
C PRO A 63 6.71 -14.14 2.42
N GLY A 64 7.59 -13.73 3.34
CA GLY A 64 8.07 -12.35 3.45
C GLY A 64 7.02 -11.33 3.93
N GLY A 65 5.77 -11.77 4.15
CA GLY A 65 4.69 -10.93 4.64
C GLY A 65 4.89 -10.49 6.10
N PRO A 66 4.28 -9.37 6.50
CA PRO A 66 4.50 -8.82 7.83
C PRO A 66 3.79 -9.61 8.93
N THR A 67 4.36 -9.53 10.14
CA THR A 67 3.73 -10.02 11.36
C THR A 67 2.61 -9.10 11.86
N SER A 68 2.67 -7.81 11.52
CA SER A 68 1.58 -6.85 11.70
C SER A 68 1.71 -5.68 10.73
N ALA A 69 0.61 -5.06 10.34
CA ALA A 69 0.65 -3.87 9.50
C ALA A 69 -0.56 -2.97 9.72
N THR A 70 -0.35 -1.66 9.58
CA THR A 70 -1.42 -0.66 9.54
C THR A 70 -1.53 -0.13 8.12
N TYR A 71 -2.76 -0.05 7.65
CA TYR A 71 -3.10 0.54 6.36
C TYR A 71 -4.01 1.72 6.56
N SER A 72 -3.81 2.79 5.81
CA SER A 72 -4.60 4.01 5.93
C SER A 72 -4.85 4.63 4.57
N LEU A 73 -6.06 5.16 4.39
CA LEU A 73 -6.49 5.88 3.21
C LEU A 73 -6.71 7.36 3.59
N PHE A 74 -6.21 8.27 2.78
CA PHE A 74 -6.30 9.71 3.04
C PHE A 74 -7.13 10.44 1.99
N ARG A 75 -7.62 11.63 2.36
CA ARG A 75 -8.37 12.49 1.44
C ARG A 75 -7.53 12.97 0.27
N ASP A 76 -6.27 13.28 0.55
CA ASP A 76 -5.35 13.91 -0.39
C ASP A 76 -3.90 13.51 -0.12
N TYR A 77 -3.04 13.86 -1.07
CA TYR A 77 -1.60 13.64 -1.00
C TYR A 77 -0.96 14.28 0.24
N ALA A 78 -1.38 15.48 0.63
CA ALA A 78 -0.77 16.20 1.74
C ALA A 78 -1.00 15.47 3.07
N GLY A 79 -2.23 14.99 3.31
CA GLY A 79 -2.56 14.17 4.50
C GLY A 79 -1.81 12.85 4.53
N MET A 80 -1.69 12.16 3.38
CA MET A 80 -0.91 10.92 3.28
C MET A 80 0.58 11.17 3.54
N TYR A 81 1.17 12.22 2.96
CA TYR A 81 2.59 12.51 3.11
C TYR A 81 2.93 12.96 4.54
N ASP A 82 2.09 13.77 5.18
CA ASP A 82 2.25 14.11 6.61
C ASP A 82 2.22 12.85 7.47
N ALA A 83 1.24 11.97 7.26
CA ALA A 83 1.15 10.70 7.98
C ALA A 83 2.36 9.78 7.73
N PHE A 84 2.86 9.72 6.49
CA PHE A 84 4.09 9.00 6.15
C PHE A 84 5.27 9.53 6.97
N THR A 85 5.55 10.83 6.91
CA THR A 85 6.69 11.41 7.65
C THR A 85 6.54 11.28 9.17
N LYS A 86 5.31 11.27 9.68
CA LYS A 86 5.03 11.03 11.09
C LYS A 86 5.28 9.57 11.48
N SER A 87 4.91 8.61 10.63
CA SER A 87 5.14 7.19 10.90
C SER A 87 6.63 6.85 11.05
N LEU A 88 7.52 7.63 10.43
CA LEU A 88 8.98 7.48 10.56
C LEU A 88 9.52 7.91 11.94
N LYS A 89 8.71 8.59 12.75
CA LYS A 89 9.10 9.16 14.04
C LYS A 89 8.37 8.50 15.21
N ASP A 90 7.18 7.97 14.95
CA ASP A 90 6.29 7.40 15.95
C ASP A 90 5.62 6.12 15.41
N PRO A 91 5.90 4.94 15.97
CA PRO A 91 6.79 4.72 17.13
C PRO A 91 8.27 4.98 16.80
N ALA A 92 9.11 5.09 17.83
CA ALA A 92 10.54 5.33 17.66
C ALA A 92 11.21 4.22 16.80
N TRP A 93 11.92 4.65 15.77
CA TRP A 93 12.55 3.86 14.73
C TRP A 93 14.02 4.28 14.58
N THR A 94 14.92 3.32 14.34
CA THR A 94 16.25 3.59 13.81
C THR A 94 16.19 3.46 12.30
N PRO A 95 16.32 4.56 11.51
CA PRO A 95 16.31 4.49 10.06
C PRO A 95 17.41 3.55 9.53
N ALA A 96 17.06 2.74 8.53
CA ALA A 96 17.99 1.82 7.87
C ALA A 96 17.84 1.92 6.35
N PRO A 97 18.92 1.71 5.57
CA PRO A 97 18.79 1.66 4.12
C PRO A 97 17.84 0.53 3.71
N CYS A 98 16.87 0.85 2.85
CA CYS A 98 16.10 -0.20 2.18
C CYS A 98 17.01 -1.04 1.27
N PRO A 99 16.63 -2.29 0.95
CA PRO A 99 17.40 -3.14 0.04
C PRO A 99 17.79 -2.40 -1.25
N GLY A 100 19.07 -2.50 -1.60
CA GLY A 100 19.65 -1.83 -2.76
C GLY A 100 19.80 -0.31 -2.63
N LYS A 101 19.68 0.26 -1.44
CA LYS A 101 19.92 1.68 -1.16
C LYS A 101 21.10 1.85 -0.23
N GLN A 102 21.84 2.94 -0.41
CA GLN A 102 23.01 3.28 0.43
C GLN A 102 22.63 4.18 1.60
N SER A 103 21.55 4.94 1.47
CA SER A 103 21.09 5.91 2.46
C SER A 103 19.87 5.36 3.22
N PRO A 104 19.76 5.63 4.53
CA PRO A 104 18.56 5.32 5.32
C PRO A 104 17.41 6.31 5.08
N GLU A 105 17.61 7.33 4.25
CA GLU A 105 16.56 8.29 3.90
C GLU A 105 15.43 7.64 3.09
N PRO A 106 14.19 8.17 3.19
CA PRO A 106 13.09 7.73 2.35
C PRO A 106 13.44 7.72 0.86
N THR A 107 13.20 6.57 0.23
CA THR A 107 13.47 6.32 -1.17
C THR A 107 12.24 6.57 -2.02
N VAL A 108 12.41 7.23 -3.16
CA VAL A 108 11.35 7.39 -4.17
C VAL A 108 11.10 6.07 -4.88
N LEU A 109 9.83 5.65 -4.95
CA LEU A 109 9.42 4.52 -5.76
C LEU A 109 9.03 5.01 -7.15
N LEU A 110 9.73 4.53 -8.17
CA LEU A 110 9.48 4.86 -9.58
C LEU A 110 8.82 3.67 -10.30
N GLY A 111 7.94 3.99 -11.25
CA GLY A 111 7.45 3.06 -12.25
C GLY A 111 8.42 2.93 -13.42
N SER A 112 8.13 1.99 -14.33
CA SER A 112 8.96 1.75 -15.53
C SER A 112 9.03 2.96 -16.48
N ASP A 113 8.03 3.84 -16.44
CA ASP A 113 7.97 5.10 -17.19
C ASP A 113 8.70 6.27 -16.48
N GLY A 114 9.37 6.01 -15.35
CA GLY A 114 10.06 7.01 -14.56
C GLY A 114 9.15 7.90 -13.73
N ARG A 115 7.82 7.67 -13.71
CA ARG A 115 6.91 8.42 -12.85
C ARG A 115 7.07 7.97 -11.41
N GLN A 116 6.93 8.93 -10.51
CA GLN A 116 6.91 8.65 -9.09
C GLN A 116 5.57 8.01 -8.68
N LEU A 117 5.64 6.77 -8.20
CA LEU A 117 4.52 6.01 -7.67
C LEU A 117 4.31 6.25 -6.17
N GLY A 118 5.38 6.56 -5.45
CA GLY A 118 5.33 6.73 -4.00
C GLY A 118 6.69 6.92 -3.36
N PHE A 119 6.75 6.57 -2.09
CA PHE A 119 7.93 6.57 -1.24
C PHE A 119 7.99 5.26 -0.47
N ALA A 120 9.20 4.84 -0.08
CA ALA A 120 9.43 3.77 0.88
C ALA A 120 10.49 4.19 1.90
N ALA A 121 10.34 3.77 3.15
CA ALA A 121 11.35 3.96 4.19
C ALA A 121 11.45 2.70 5.05
N CYS A 122 12.68 2.28 5.30
CA CYS A 122 12.99 1.10 6.10
C CYS A 122 13.57 1.53 7.44
N ALA A 123 13.22 0.83 8.51
CA ALA A 123 13.75 1.11 9.83
C ALA A 123 13.71 -0.11 10.75
N HIS A 124 14.54 -0.11 11.79
CA HIS A 124 14.45 -1.04 12.90
C HIS A 124 13.63 -0.43 14.02
N GLY A 125 12.88 -1.26 14.75
CA GLY A 125 12.20 -0.82 15.95
C GLY A 125 13.20 -0.42 17.04
N GLU A 126 12.88 0.62 17.81
CA GLU A 126 13.60 0.99 19.02
C GLU A 126 12.74 0.74 20.28
N GLY A 127 13.40 0.83 21.44
CA GLY A 127 12.76 0.77 22.75
C GLY A 127 12.58 -0.65 23.29
N PRO A 128 11.89 -0.81 24.43
CA PRO A 128 11.79 -2.10 25.13
C PRO A 128 11.03 -3.18 24.33
N ASP A 129 10.18 -2.77 23.38
CA ASP A 129 9.38 -3.67 22.53
C ASP A 129 9.94 -3.80 21.10
N TRP A 130 11.23 -3.47 20.90
CA TRP A 130 11.86 -3.47 19.57
C TRP A 130 11.68 -4.81 18.85
N GLN A 131 11.66 -5.93 19.56
CA GLN A 131 11.54 -7.27 18.96
C GLN A 131 10.23 -7.42 18.17
N ALA A 132 9.15 -6.74 18.55
CA ALA A 132 7.89 -6.80 17.81
C ALA A 132 7.94 -6.02 16.48
N ARG A 133 8.96 -5.15 16.31
CA ARG A 133 9.12 -4.22 15.18
C ARG A 133 10.55 -4.23 14.67
N ASP A 134 11.26 -5.33 14.81
CA ASP A 134 12.68 -5.42 14.43
C ASP A 134 12.86 -5.07 12.96
N GLY A 135 11.92 -5.51 12.11
CA GLY A 135 11.68 -5.03 10.75
C GLY A 135 10.57 -3.99 10.69
N ALA A 136 10.79 -2.83 10.06
CA ALA A 136 9.73 -1.88 9.71
C ALA A 136 9.88 -1.37 8.27
N LEU A 137 8.75 -1.26 7.58
CA LEU A 137 8.63 -0.68 6.25
C LEU A 137 7.41 0.22 6.18
N ALA A 138 7.61 1.51 5.91
CA ALA A 138 6.55 2.42 5.50
C ALA A 138 6.60 2.61 3.98
N TRP A 139 5.46 2.60 3.31
CA TRP A 139 5.37 2.94 1.90
C TRP A 139 4.06 3.62 1.53
N THR A 140 4.11 4.40 0.46
CA THR A 140 2.94 5.10 -0.07
C THR A 140 2.61 4.65 -1.48
N ARG A 141 1.34 4.82 -1.85
CA ARG A 141 0.92 4.88 -3.26
C ARG A 141 0.22 6.21 -3.49
N ASN A 142 0.87 7.07 -4.26
CA ASN A 142 0.52 8.49 -4.35
C ASN A 142 -0.84 8.70 -5.03
N ALA A 143 -1.16 7.91 -6.06
CA ALA A 143 -2.41 8.06 -6.82
C ALA A 143 -3.65 7.71 -5.99
N GLU A 144 -3.50 6.75 -5.06
CA GLU A 144 -4.56 6.24 -4.20
C GLU A 144 -4.62 6.95 -2.85
N HIS A 145 -3.66 7.84 -2.54
CA HIS A 145 -3.50 8.43 -1.20
C HIS A 145 -3.41 7.36 -0.09
N PHE A 146 -2.70 6.27 -0.38
CA PHE A 146 -2.57 5.10 0.46
C PHE A 146 -1.25 5.11 1.22
N LEU A 147 -1.28 4.77 2.51
CA LEU A 147 -0.11 4.50 3.34
C LEU A 147 -0.20 3.08 3.91
N GLY A 148 0.87 2.31 3.75
CA GLY A 148 1.12 1.08 4.50
C GLY A 148 2.29 1.27 5.46
N VAL A 149 2.15 0.75 6.67
CA VAL A 149 3.23 0.64 7.66
C VAL A 149 3.22 -0.78 8.18
N ALA A 150 4.26 -1.55 7.85
CA ALA A 150 4.34 -2.97 8.13
C ALA A 150 5.54 -3.30 9.01
N TYR A 151 5.38 -4.33 9.84
CA TYR A 151 6.38 -4.77 10.81
C TYR A 151 6.66 -6.26 10.73
N LEU A 152 7.94 -6.62 10.86
CA LEU A 152 8.39 -7.96 11.18
C LEU A 152 8.83 -8.02 12.63
N ARG A 153 8.36 -9.06 13.32
CA ARG A 153 8.95 -9.48 14.59
C ARG A 153 10.33 -10.06 14.34
N TYR A 154 11.24 -9.88 15.29
CA TYR A 154 12.50 -10.57 15.32
C TYR A 154 12.28 -12.09 15.40
N GLU A 155 12.63 -12.80 14.34
CA GLU A 155 12.63 -14.27 14.27
C GLU A 155 14.00 -14.84 13.88
N GLY A 156 15.06 -14.02 14.00
CA GLY A 156 16.43 -14.38 13.61
C GLY A 156 16.72 -14.28 12.11
N GLN A 157 15.84 -13.62 11.34
CA GLN A 157 15.94 -13.47 9.88
C GLN A 157 16.74 -12.23 9.44
N LEU A 158 17.14 -12.21 8.17
CA LEU A 158 17.76 -11.05 7.52
C LEU A 158 16.71 -9.96 7.28
N TYR A 159 16.69 -9.01 8.20
CA TYR A 159 16.13 -7.69 8.02
C TYR A 159 16.60 -7.00 6.71
N PRO A 160 15.75 -6.27 5.92
CA PRO A 160 14.30 -6.36 5.74
C PRO A 160 13.95 -6.89 4.32
N ALA A 161 14.84 -7.65 3.69
CA ALA A 161 14.76 -8.08 2.28
C ALA A 161 13.40 -8.70 1.91
N GLY A 162 12.92 -9.65 2.72
CA GLY A 162 11.63 -10.31 2.50
C GLY A 162 10.43 -9.36 2.56
N LEU A 163 10.41 -8.43 3.53
CA LEU A 163 9.31 -7.47 3.67
C LEU A 163 9.29 -6.44 2.55
N PHE A 164 10.47 -5.94 2.17
CA PHE A 164 10.58 -4.99 1.06
C PHE A 164 10.17 -5.64 -0.27
N ASN A 165 10.63 -6.86 -0.54
CA ASN A 165 10.19 -7.61 -1.71
C ASN A 165 8.68 -7.92 -1.68
N TRP A 166 8.12 -8.27 -0.52
CA TRP A 166 6.68 -8.51 -0.38
C TRP A 166 5.83 -7.29 -0.79
N VAL A 167 6.32 -6.07 -0.54
CA VAL A 167 5.68 -4.84 -1.04
C VAL A 167 5.97 -4.58 -2.52
N ARG A 168 7.22 -4.76 -2.95
CA ARG A 168 7.69 -4.36 -4.29
C ARG A 168 7.32 -5.35 -5.40
N GLY A 169 7.31 -6.65 -5.12
CA GLY A 169 7.08 -7.72 -6.09
C GLY A 169 5.78 -7.56 -6.89
N PRO A 170 4.61 -7.40 -6.24
CA PRO A 170 3.34 -7.23 -6.96
C PRO A 170 3.31 -5.99 -7.86
N GLN A 171 3.96 -4.90 -7.44
CA GLN A 171 4.08 -3.70 -8.26
C GLN A 171 4.94 -3.95 -9.49
N ILE A 172 6.10 -4.61 -9.32
CA ILE A 172 7.00 -4.96 -10.42
C ILE A 172 6.31 -5.89 -11.41
N GLU A 173 5.58 -6.89 -10.93
CA GLU A 173 4.81 -7.81 -11.77
C GLU A 173 3.74 -7.07 -12.59
N SER A 174 2.96 -6.20 -11.95
CA SER A 174 1.94 -5.39 -12.62
C SER A 174 2.54 -4.47 -13.68
N ASP A 175 3.63 -3.77 -13.35
CA ASP A 175 4.32 -2.86 -14.27
C ASP A 175 4.92 -3.62 -15.45
N CYS A 176 5.49 -4.80 -15.18
CA CYS A 176 6.03 -5.69 -16.22
C CYS A 176 4.94 -6.10 -17.22
N ALA A 177 3.79 -6.55 -16.71
CA ALA A 177 2.65 -6.93 -17.54
C ALA A 177 2.12 -5.74 -18.36
N ALA A 178 2.01 -4.56 -17.75
CA ALA A 178 1.57 -3.34 -18.44
C ALA A 178 2.54 -2.90 -19.55
N ALA A 179 3.83 -3.15 -19.39
CA ALA A 179 4.85 -2.91 -20.40
C ALA A 179 4.90 -3.98 -21.51
N GLY A 180 4.13 -5.07 -21.38
CA GLY A 180 4.14 -6.20 -22.32
C GLY A 180 5.30 -7.19 -22.10
N GLY A 181 5.94 -7.14 -20.94
CA GLY A 181 6.97 -8.09 -20.52
C GLY A 181 6.38 -9.34 -19.87
N LYS A 182 7.25 -10.33 -19.64
CA LYS A 182 6.95 -11.54 -18.89
C LYS A 182 7.69 -11.51 -17.55
N TYR A 183 6.92 -11.47 -16.46
CA TYR A 183 7.46 -11.51 -15.10
C TYR A 183 7.83 -12.95 -14.69
N THR A 184 8.99 -13.12 -14.07
CA THR A 184 9.32 -14.34 -13.32
C THR A 184 9.99 -13.99 -11.99
N ALA A 185 9.78 -14.83 -10.98
CA ALA A 185 10.39 -14.66 -9.66
C ALA A 185 10.81 -16.02 -9.09
N TRP A 186 11.92 -16.03 -8.36
CA TRP A 186 12.43 -17.20 -7.67
C TRP A 186 13.17 -16.79 -6.40
N HIS A 187 13.30 -17.76 -5.50
CA HIS A 187 13.96 -17.58 -4.22
C HIS A 187 15.31 -18.26 -4.25
N GLY A 188 16.38 -17.52 -3.96
CA GLY A 188 17.72 -18.08 -3.83
C GLY A 188 17.97 -18.66 -2.44
N ASP A 189 19.16 -19.22 -2.27
CA ASP A 189 19.67 -19.58 -0.95
C ASP A 189 19.92 -18.28 -0.13
N ALA A 190 19.58 -18.30 1.16
CA ALA A 190 19.66 -17.16 2.11
C ALA A 190 18.56 -16.08 2.04
N GLU A 191 17.34 -16.44 1.63
CA GLU A 191 16.17 -15.53 1.62
C GLU A 191 16.28 -14.32 0.68
N ILE A 192 17.13 -14.44 -0.34
CA ILE A 192 17.25 -13.45 -1.41
C ILE A 192 16.16 -13.71 -2.44
N TYR A 193 15.36 -12.69 -2.73
CA TYR A 193 14.29 -12.75 -3.71
C TYR A 193 14.78 -12.20 -5.05
N TYR A 194 14.82 -13.05 -6.06
CA TYR A 194 15.16 -12.63 -7.41
C TYR A 194 13.89 -12.54 -8.24
N SER A 195 13.81 -11.50 -9.07
CA SER A 195 12.78 -11.45 -10.11
C SER A 195 13.30 -10.75 -11.36
N ASN A 196 12.66 -11.02 -12.48
CA ASN A 196 12.93 -10.33 -13.73
C ASN A 196 11.64 -9.97 -14.46
N CYS A 197 11.72 -8.91 -15.25
CA CYS A 197 10.76 -8.60 -16.28
C CYS A 197 11.44 -8.75 -17.64
N CYS A 198 11.09 -9.81 -18.38
CA CYS A 198 11.73 -10.11 -19.65
C CYS A 198 10.89 -9.67 -20.84
N PHE A 199 11.53 -8.95 -21.75
CA PHE A 199 11.03 -8.58 -23.07
C PHE A 199 11.69 -9.46 -24.13
N LYS A 200 11.47 -9.15 -25.41
CA LYS A 200 12.05 -9.91 -26.53
C LYS A 200 13.57 -9.78 -26.61
N ASP A 201 14.13 -8.64 -26.18
CA ASP A 201 15.50 -8.22 -26.42
C ASP A 201 16.33 -7.98 -25.15
N HIS A 202 15.70 -7.90 -23.98
CA HIS A 202 16.36 -7.71 -22.69
C HIS A 202 15.49 -8.23 -21.54
N CYS A 203 16.11 -8.42 -20.38
CA CYS A 203 15.43 -8.59 -19.11
C CYS A 203 15.85 -7.49 -18.14
N ASP A 204 14.89 -6.84 -17.49
CA ASP A 204 15.13 -5.99 -16.33
C ASP A 204 15.23 -6.90 -15.08
N GLU A 205 16.34 -6.84 -14.36
CA GLU A 205 16.63 -7.69 -13.20
C GLU A 205 16.38 -6.98 -11.88
N TYR A 206 15.85 -7.73 -10.90
CA TYR A 206 15.56 -7.23 -9.57
C TYR A 206 16.06 -8.22 -8.49
N VAL A 207 16.64 -7.68 -7.42
CA VAL A 207 17.05 -8.40 -6.22
C VAL A 207 16.40 -7.73 -5.02
N ASP A 208 15.65 -8.51 -4.24
CA ASP A 208 14.82 -8.08 -3.12
C ASP A 208 13.87 -6.93 -3.49
N GLY A 209 13.38 -6.91 -4.73
CA GLY A 209 12.52 -5.84 -5.24
C GLY A 209 13.25 -4.54 -5.63
N ASP A 210 14.58 -4.52 -5.57
CA ASP A 210 15.43 -3.45 -6.08
C ASP A 210 15.97 -3.76 -7.48
N TYR A 211 15.89 -2.77 -8.38
CA TYR A 211 16.34 -2.92 -9.76
C TYR A 211 17.88 -2.96 -9.86
N GLN A 212 18.41 -4.03 -10.44
CA GLN A 212 19.85 -4.26 -10.58
C GLN A 212 20.41 -3.88 -11.95
N GLY A 213 19.56 -3.77 -12.97
CA GLY A 213 19.99 -3.43 -14.33
C GLY A 213 19.35 -4.31 -15.39
N ARG A 214 19.96 -4.32 -16.58
CA ARG A 214 19.51 -5.10 -17.73
C ARG A 214 20.46 -6.22 -18.06
N SER A 215 19.91 -7.38 -18.38
CA SER A 215 20.61 -8.52 -18.98
C SER A 215 20.07 -8.86 -20.36
N GLN A 216 20.82 -9.66 -21.10
CA GLN A 216 20.34 -10.30 -22.32
C GLN A 216 19.42 -11.47 -21.94
N PRO A 217 18.36 -11.74 -22.72
CA PRO A 217 17.33 -12.73 -22.38
C PRO A 217 17.82 -14.18 -22.43
#